data_AF-A0A9E4RLS7-F1
#
_entry.id   AF-A0A9E4RLS7-F1
#
_cell.length_a   1.000
_cell.length_b   1.000
_cell.length_c   1.000
_cell.angle_alpha   90.00
_cell.angle_beta   90.00
_cell.angle_gamma   90.00
#
_symmetry.space_group_name_H-M   'P 1'
#
loop_
_entity.id
_entity.type
_entity.pdbx_description
1 polymer ?
#
loop_
_entity_poly.entity_id
_entity_poly.type
_entity_poly.pdbx_seq_one_letter_code
_entity_poly.pdbx_strand_id
1 'polypeptide(L)'
;RGGKLMLIAPAHANPIFNDGFSKRAAKSFIHAHSKRPVRELINNFQVLEKVRWAWRWVYDLTPMEQEQTMLHTHETPDRYWLVCVGADDRAKDLIFSASTPGTAEIEHRASVNGAA
;
A
#
# COMPACT_ATOMS: atom_id res chain seq x y z
N ARG A 1 -8.58 -6.50 5.88
CA ARG A 1 -7.46 -6.10 6.78
C ARG A 1 -6.11 -6.04 6.03
N GLY A 2 -6.10 -5.72 4.74
CA GLY A 2 -4.86 -5.65 3.94
C GLY A 2 -4.31 -4.23 3.83
N GLY A 3 -3.01 -4.12 3.56
CA GLY A 3 -2.29 -2.91 3.19
C GLY A 3 -1.17 -3.25 2.20
N LYS A 4 -0.40 -2.22 1.80
CA LYS A 4 0.77 -2.38 0.95
C LYS A 4 2.01 -1.93 1.70
N LEU A 5 3.00 -2.80 1.77
CA LEU A 5 4.35 -2.41 2.19
C LEU A 5 5.15 -2.08 0.95
N MET A 6 5.67 -0.86 0.89
CA MET A 6 6.47 -0.35 -0.20
C MET A 6 7.86 -0.07 0.34
N LEU A 7 8.82 -0.87 -0.10
CA LEU A 7 10.24 -0.62 0.12
C LEU A 7 10.68 0.30 -1.01
N ILE A 8 11.16 1.50 -0.66
CA ILE A 8 11.58 2.52 -1.62
C ILE A 8 13.08 2.73 -1.46
N ALA A 9 13.81 2.71 -2.56
CA ALA A 9 15.24 2.99 -2.58
C ALA A 9 15.53 4.45 -2.17
N PRO A 10 16.61 4.73 -1.41
CA PRO A 10 17.01 6.10 -1.11
C PRO A 10 17.17 6.98 -2.35
N ALA A 11 17.70 6.41 -3.43
CA ALA A 11 17.82 7.04 -4.75
C ALA A 11 16.52 7.70 -5.24
N HIS A 12 15.38 7.07 -4.95
CA HIS A 12 14.05 7.52 -5.38
C HIS A 12 13.33 8.34 -4.30
N ALA A 13 13.55 8.00 -3.02
CA ALA A 13 12.91 8.70 -1.90
C ALA A 13 13.51 10.11 -1.67
N ASN A 14 14.83 10.27 -1.83
CA ASN A 14 15.53 11.52 -1.54
C ASN A 14 15.07 12.69 -2.44
N PRO A 15 14.93 12.53 -3.77
CA PRO A 15 14.36 13.60 -4.61
C PRO A 15 12.98 14.05 -4.13
N ILE A 16 12.09 13.11 -3.81
CA ILE A 16 10.73 13.39 -3.34
C ILE A 16 10.77 14.17 -2.02
N PHE A 17 11.65 13.77 -1.10
CA PHE A 17 11.86 14.48 0.16
C PHE A 17 12.43 15.90 -0.05
N ASN A 18 13.41 16.05 -0.94
CA ASN A 18 14.04 17.33 -1.27
C ASN A 18 13.04 18.31 -1.92
N ASP A 19 12.04 17.80 -2.64
CA ASP A 19 10.91 18.57 -3.17
C ASP A 19 9.89 18.98 -2.08
N GLY A 20 10.14 18.63 -0.81
CA GLY A 20 9.33 19.03 0.33
C GLY A 20 8.18 18.08 0.68
N PHE A 21 8.11 16.90 0.07
CA PHE A 21 7.04 15.95 0.40
C PHE A 21 7.27 15.29 1.75
N SER A 22 6.27 15.40 2.63
CA SER A 22 6.19 14.56 3.80
C SER A 22 5.77 13.12 3.43
N LYS A 23 6.11 12.16 4.29
CA LYS A 23 5.66 10.77 4.15
C LYS A 23 4.14 10.65 4.07
N ARG A 24 3.39 11.50 4.78
CA ARG A 24 1.93 11.57 4.71
C ARG A 24 1.46 12.07 3.34
N ALA A 25 2.08 13.12 2.81
CA ALA A 25 1.77 13.64 1.48
C ALA A 25 2.01 12.59 0.40
N ALA A 26 3.14 11.87 0.46
CA ALA A 26 3.43 10.77 -0.47
C ALA A 26 2.37 9.66 -0.41
N LYS A 27 1.92 9.25 0.79
CA LYS A 27 0.82 8.27 0.92
C LYS A 27 -0.49 8.78 0.32
N SER A 28 -0.84 10.04 0.58
CA SER A 28 -2.04 10.66 0.01
C SER A 28 -1.97 10.73 -1.52
N PHE A 29 -0.80 11.06 -2.07
CA PHE A 29 -0.57 11.04 -3.51
C PHE A 29 -0.77 9.64 -4.09
N ILE A 30 -0.12 8.62 -3.51
CA ILE A 30 -0.29 7.23 -3.95
C ILE A 30 -1.75 6.81 -3.89
N HIS A 31 -2.46 7.12 -2.79
CA HIS A 31 -3.89 6.79 -2.65
C HIS A 31 -4.75 7.47 -3.72
N ALA A 32 -4.52 8.75 -3.99
CA ALA A 32 -5.25 9.52 -4.99
C ALA A 32 -5.10 8.92 -6.41
N HIS A 33 -3.91 8.40 -6.73
CA HIS A 33 -3.58 7.83 -8.03
C HIS A 33 -3.78 6.32 -8.13
N SER A 34 -3.94 5.62 -7.00
CA SER A 34 -4.16 4.17 -6.99
C SER A 34 -5.65 3.85 -7.11
N LYS A 35 -6.16 3.96 -8.33
CA LYS A 35 -7.55 3.61 -8.69
C LYS A 35 -7.58 2.42 -9.64
N ARG A 36 -8.60 1.57 -9.49
CA ARG A 36 -8.87 0.43 -10.36
C ARG A 36 -10.36 0.30 -10.65
N PRO A 37 -10.72 -0.30 -11.79
CA PRO A 37 -12.09 -0.70 -12.05
C PRO A 37 -12.62 -1.56 -10.91
N VAL A 38 -13.87 -1.34 -10.54
CA VAL A 38 -14.56 -2.14 -9.52
C VAL A 38 -14.50 -3.63 -9.84
N ARG A 39 -14.59 -3.99 -11.12
CA ARG A 39 -14.48 -5.37 -11.61
C ARG A 39 -13.19 -6.08 -11.16
N GLU A 40 -12.06 -5.37 -11.07
CA GLU A 40 -10.78 -5.93 -10.62
C GLU A 40 -10.70 -6.08 -9.09
N LEU A 41 -11.58 -5.39 -8.35
CA LEU A 41 -11.55 -5.30 -6.88
C LEU A 41 -12.53 -6.26 -6.20
N ILE A 42 -13.53 -6.76 -6.92
CA ILE A 42 -14.49 -7.73 -6.40
C ILE A 42 -13.99 -9.16 -6.56
N ASN A 43 -14.36 -10.01 -5.61
CA ASN A 43 -14.16 -11.45 -5.78
C ASN A 43 -15.07 -11.97 -6.89
N ASN A 44 -14.49 -12.74 -7.81
CA ASN A 44 -15.25 -13.48 -8.83
C ASN A 44 -16.25 -14.46 -8.19
N PHE A 45 -15.94 -14.98 -6.99
CA PHE A 45 -16.86 -15.78 -6.19
C PHE A 45 -17.73 -14.86 -5.31
N GLN A 46 -18.97 -14.64 -5.73
CA GLN A 46 -19.93 -13.74 -5.10
C GLN A 46 -20.55 -14.35 -3.84
N VAL A 47 -19.84 -14.32 -2.71
CA VAL A 47 -20.39 -14.71 -1.40
C VAL A 47 -20.95 -13.46 -0.70
N LEU A 48 -22.13 -13.01 -1.13
CA LEU A 48 -22.74 -11.73 -0.74
C LEU A 48 -22.92 -11.56 0.78
N GLU A 49 -23.15 -12.65 1.50
CA GLU A 49 -23.25 -12.68 2.96
C GLU A 49 -21.94 -12.25 3.68
N LYS A 50 -20.78 -12.42 3.03
CA LYS A 50 -19.46 -12.00 3.55
C LYS A 50 -19.07 -10.58 3.14
N VAL A 51 -19.85 -9.94 2.27
CA VAL A 51 -19.62 -8.57 1.82
C VAL A 51 -20.24 -7.61 2.83
N ARG A 52 -19.44 -6.64 3.30
CA ARG A 52 -19.94 -5.57 4.17
C ARG A 52 -21.06 -4.81 3.44
N TRP A 53 -22.12 -4.46 4.16
CA TRP A 53 -23.29 -3.75 3.63
C TRP A 53 -22.94 -2.57 2.71
N ALA A 54 -21.98 -1.73 3.14
CA ALA A 54 -21.53 -0.55 2.38
C ALA A 54 -20.96 -0.84 0.98
N TRP A 55 -20.61 -2.09 0.68
CA TRP A 55 -20.04 -2.51 -0.61
C TRP A 55 -20.99 -3.40 -1.44
N ARG A 56 -22.22 -3.63 -0.99
CA ARG A 56 -23.16 -4.51 -1.72
C ARG A 56 -23.60 -3.91 -3.05
N TRP A 57 -23.78 -2.60 -3.12
CA TRP A 57 -24.21 -1.87 -4.33
C TRP A 57 -23.33 -2.16 -5.56
N VAL A 58 -22.06 -2.48 -5.35
CA VAL A 58 -21.12 -2.85 -6.41
C VAL A 58 -21.58 -4.10 -7.17
N TYR A 59 -22.22 -5.04 -6.49
CA TYR A 59 -22.70 -6.29 -7.08
C TYR A 59 -24.01 -6.10 -7.87
N ASP A 60 -24.70 -4.98 -7.67
CA ASP A 60 -25.91 -4.62 -8.42
C ASP A 60 -25.58 -3.95 -9.77
N LEU A 61 -24.31 -3.56 -9.99
CA LEU A 61 -23.83 -2.99 -11.25
C LEU A 61 -23.70 -4.05 -12.35
N THR A 62 -24.01 -3.66 -13.59
CA THR A 62 -23.72 -4.45 -14.79
C THR A 62 -22.20 -4.59 -15.02
N PRO A 63 -21.74 -5.58 -15.80
CA PRO A 63 -20.30 -5.74 -16.07
C PRO A 63 -19.65 -4.50 -16.69
N MET A 64 -20.37 -3.76 -17.54
CA MET A 64 -19.85 -2.52 -18.15
C MET A 64 -19.74 -1.39 -17.11
N GLU A 65 -20.74 -1.24 -16.25
CA GLU A 65 -20.69 -0.25 -15.16
C GLU A 65 -19.58 -0.57 -14.16
N GLN A 66 -19.32 -1.84 -13.86
CA GLN A 66 -18.20 -2.26 -13.01
C GLN A 66 -16.84 -1.94 -13.63
N GLU A 67 -16.72 -2.02 -14.96
CA GLU A 67 -15.50 -1.65 -15.69
C GLU A 67 -15.26 -0.13 -15.67
N GLN A 68 -16.33 0.65 -15.78
CA GLN A 68 -16.26 2.11 -15.83
C GLN A 68 -16.17 2.77 -14.44
N THR A 69 -16.62 2.09 -13.39
CA THR A 69 -16.58 2.61 -12.02
C THR A 69 -15.17 2.44 -11.44
N MET A 70 -14.50 3.55 -11.17
CA MET A 70 -13.13 3.57 -10.62
C MET A 70 -13.14 3.81 -9.11
N LEU A 71 -12.59 2.87 -8.34
CA LEU A 71 -12.42 3.00 -6.89
C LEU A 71 -10.96 2.97 -6.48
N HIS A 72 -10.66 3.54 -5.32
CA HIS A 72 -9.36 3.41 -4.69
C HIS A 72 -9.08 1.95 -4.33
N THR A 73 -7.85 1.49 -4.55
CA THR A 73 -7.45 0.11 -4.22
C THR A 73 -7.46 -0.17 -2.73
N HIS A 74 -7.34 0.87 -1.90
CA HIS A 74 -7.46 0.82 -0.46
C HIS A 74 -8.38 1.91 0.08
N GLU A 75 -9.03 1.62 1.21
CA GLU A 75 -10.00 2.51 1.87
C GLU A 75 -9.37 3.85 2.30
N THR A 76 -8.13 3.85 2.79
CA THR A 76 -7.45 5.05 3.28
C THR A 76 -5.97 5.06 2.88
N PRO A 77 -5.32 6.24 2.80
CA PRO A 77 -3.89 6.37 2.56
C PRO A 77 -3.02 5.72 3.64
N ASP A 78 -3.55 5.51 4.85
CA ASP A 78 -2.83 4.86 5.95
C ASP A 78 -2.58 3.37 5.71
N ARG A 79 -3.23 2.78 4.69
CA ARG A 79 -2.99 1.40 4.27
C ARG A 79 -1.72 1.23 3.44
N TYR A 80 -1.05 2.32 3.04
CA TYR A 80 0.26 2.27 2.39
C TYR A 80 1.36 2.52 3.44
N TRP A 81 2.31 1.60 3.52
CA TRP A 81 3.45 1.65 4.43
C TRP A 81 4.70 1.85 3.61
N LEU A 82 5.31 3.03 3.73
CA LEU A 82 6.53 3.36 3.00
C LEU A 82 7.73 3.14 3.92
N VAL A 83 8.76 2.44 3.46
CA VAL A 83 10.01 2.25 4.19
C VAL A 83 11.15 2.52 3.21
N CYS A 84 12.04 3.45 3.58
CA CYS A 84 13.23 3.74 2.78
C CYS A 84 14.32 2.74 3.15
N VAL A 85 14.73 1.88 2.21
CA VAL A 85 15.75 0.84 2.42
C VAL A 85 16.49 0.51 1.12
N GLY A 86 17.73 0.04 1.27
CA GLY A 86 18.57 -0.37 0.15
C GLY A 86 19.79 0.54 -0.01
N ALA A 87 20.56 0.30 -1.07
CA ALA A 87 21.69 1.15 -1.46
C ALA A 87 21.23 2.44 -2.14
N ASP A 88 22.04 3.49 -2.03
CA ASP A 88 21.74 4.83 -2.55
C ASP A 88 21.76 4.94 -4.07
N ASP A 89 22.35 3.99 -4.80
CA ASP A 89 22.65 4.09 -6.24
C ASP A 89 21.95 3.04 -7.12
N ARG A 90 21.67 1.84 -6.60
CA ARG A 90 21.26 0.67 -7.42
C ARG A 90 20.13 -0.18 -6.83
N ALA A 91 19.53 0.24 -5.71
CA ALA A 91 18.40 -0.47 -5.14
C ALA A 91 17.14 -0.37 -6.03
N LYS A 92 16.19 -1.27 -5.81
CA LYS A 92 14.92 -1.33 -6.53
C LYS A 92 13.77 -1.15 -5.54
N ASP A 93 12.71 -0.51 -6.00
CA ASP A 93 11.47 -0.41 -5.25
C ASP A 93 10.73 -1.74 -5.29
N LEU A 94 10.15 -2.15 -4.16
CA LEU A 94 9.41 -3.39 -4.03
C LEU A 94 8.07 -3.14 -3.34
N ILE A 95 7.01 -3.74 -3.87
CA ILE A 95 5.65 -3.61 -3.34
C ILE A 95 5.14 -4.98 -2.92
N PHE A 96 4.84 -5.12 -1.63
CA PHE A 96 4.30 -6.34 -1.05
C PHE A 96 2.86 -6.12 -0.59
N SER A 97 2.01 -7.12 -0.82
CA SER A 97 0.76 -7.22 -0.08
C SER A 97 1.08 -7.61 1.36
N ALA A 98 0.65 -6.78 2.31
CA ALA A 98 0.89 -7.00 3.73
C ALA A 98 -0.43 -6.97 4.50
N SER A 99 -0.47 -7.65 5.65
CA SER A 99 -1.47 -7.36 6.68
C SER A 99 -1.09 -6.05 7.39
N THR A 100 -1.88 -5.64 8.39
CA THR A 100 -1.48 -4.48 9.21
C THR A 100 -0.17 -4.81 9.93
N PRO A 101 0.91 -4.02 9.75
CA PRO A 101 2.18 -4.31 10.39
C PRO A 101 2.06 -4.23 11.91
N GLY A 102 2.71 -5.16 12.60
CA GLY A 102 2.91 -5.09 14.04
C GLY A 102 4.21 -4.37 14.36
N THR A 103 4.21 -3.55 15.40
CA THR A 103 5.45 -3.04 16.01
C THR A 103 5.85 -4.00 17.11
N ALA A 104 7.08 -4.50 17.06
CA ALA A 104 7.68 -5.29 18.14
C ALA A 104 9.01 -4.65 18.53
N GLU A 105 9.26 -4.55 19.82
CA GLU A 105 10.55 -4.14 20.35
C GLU A 105 11.51 -5.34 20.30
N ILE A 106 12.74 -5.11 19.85
CA ILE A 106 13.78 -6.14 19.81
C ILE A 106 14.59 -6.04 21.10
N GLU A 107 14.25 -6.87 22.08
CA GLU A 107 14.88 -6.88 23.41
C GLU A 107 16.29 -7.49 23.40
N HIS A 108 16.55 -8.46 22.52
CA HIS A 108 17.83 -9.18 22.44
C HIS A 108 18.54 -8.88 21.12
N ARG A 109 19.13 -7.68 21.02
CA ARG A 109 20.04 -7.38 19.90
C ARG A 109 21.38 -8.05 20.14
N ALA A 110 21.92 -8.74 19.13
CA ALA A 110 23.29 -9.20 19.17
C ALA A 110 24.22 -7.99 19.38
N SER A 111 25.08 -8.03 20.39
CA SER A 111 26.12 -7.01 20.58
C SER A 111 26.99 -6.98 19.33
N VAL A 112 27.20 -5.79 18.76
CA VAL A 112 28.16 -5.59 17.68
C VAL A 112 29.56 -5.75 18.26
N ASN A 113 30.00 -6.98 18.46
CA ASN A 113 31.39 -7.31 18.79
C ASN A 113 32.12 -7.51 17.47
N GLY A 114 32.68 -6.42 16.94
CA GLY A 114 33.40 -6.42 15.68
C GLY A 114 33.93 -5.06 15.26
N ALA A 115 34.51 -4.30 16.19
CA ALA A 115 35.42 -3.21 15.86
C ALA A 115 36.77 -3.54 16.51
N ALA A 116 37.68 -4.05 15.70
CA ALA A 116 39.13 -4.02 15.90
C ALA A 116 39.70 -3.09 14.84
#